data_AF-A0A925FVJ4-F1
#
_entry.id   AF-A0A925FVJ4-F1
#
_cell.length_a   1.000
_cell.length_b   1.000
_cell.length_c   1.000
_cell.angle_alpha   90.00
_cell.angle_beta   90.00
_cell.angle_gamma   90.00
#
_symmetry.space_group_name_H-M   'P 1'
#
loop_
_entity.id
_entity.type
_entity.pdbx_description
1 polymer ?
#
loop_
_entity_poly.entity_id
_entity_poly.type
_entity_poly.pdbx_seq_one_letter_code
_entity_poly.pdbx_strand_id
1 'polypeptide(L)'
;MSSFRKFFISGFLIVTLLIAGFIFLLKGCLAKYDERSAVLPALYFKKDGNQVIFSIVKFDKATSYSSNGGFVRKTVTSSYDIQSNDASSGNRLLTERLKEHGDIKSYPIEAIGAANGQAWLYMGELMAFDPFTLKKIADKNIIEQKNPAVKGKMPSERSFYAFNEADNNVYFTATDGIKWKLDTKTLSVTENKSDPEASPIKMQMDLLKTQQEENQQAQMDLNKNFHPTDAFFKSRDALYKKRDSLQKQYSMLQQKELADRQLRSAIENFRTHSTSFNQIKTNQDTVNSKWFGLYSPEEINKLYERVQKQSAYDLTARRSFIVSSYSPISYGGFLINKKESRVQSNGVFFLQGGFLLDKSTALPIHLGEPEGFLVVSKEKIGNDSEIILSRLSANGREEWRTKTGLKEWLDWIYTGDHLIVFGADKKELSGEEANKMLIIQLKTGSTNIYDFFTDKR
;
A
#
# COMPACT_ATOMS: atom_id res chain seq x y z
N MET A 1 38.27 66.63 -9.52
CA MET A 1 37.25 65.84 -8.80
C MET A 1 36.54 64.76 -9.64
N SER A 2 36.47 64.83 -10.98
CA SER A 2 35.75 63.79 -11.75
C SER A 2 36.46 62.42 -11.83
N SER A 3 37.80 62.38 -11.76
CA SER A 3 38.56 61.13 -11.83
C SER A 3 38.41 60.26 -10.57
N PHE A 4 38.44 60.87 -9.38
CA PHE A 4 38.28 60.15 -8.10
C PHE A 4 36.91 59.48 -7.98
N ARG A 5 35.85 60.17 -8.44
CA ARG A 5 34.48 59.62 -8.43
C ARG A 5 34.34 58.41 -9.37
N LYS A 6 35.02 58.41 -10.52
CA LYS A 6 35.04 57.27 -11.45
C LYS A 6 35.78 56.06 -10.87
N PHE A 7 36.90 56.28 -10.17
CA PHE A 7 37.63 55.20 -9.49
C PHE A 7 36.80 54.55 -8.37
N PHE A 8 36.10 55.34 -7.56
CA PHE A 8 35.23 54.80 -6.51
C PHE A 8 34.05 53.99 -7.07
N ILE A 9 33.38 54.49 -8.11
CA ILE A 9 32.26 53.77 -8.74
C ILE A 9 32.75 52.47 -9.38
N SER A 10 33.88 52.50 -10.09
CA SER A 10 34.45 51.30 -10.72
C SER A 10 34.91 50.27 -9.69
N GLY A 11 35.58 50.69 -8.62
CA GLY A 11 36.00 49.80 -7.53
C GLY A 11 34.81 49.16 -6.81
N PHE A 12 33.77 49.94 -6.48
CA PHE A 12 32.55 49.44 -5.86
C PHE A 12 31.83 48.40 -6.75
N LEU A 13 31.78 48.63 -8.06
CA LEU A 13 31.15 47.73 -9.01
C LEU A 13 31.90 46.39 -9.12
N ILE A 14 33.24 46.42 -9.14
CA ILE A 14 34.07 45.20 -9.14
C ILE A 14 33.85 44.39 -7.86
N VAL A 15 33.86 45.04 -6.69
CA VAL A 15 33.61 44.36 -5.40
C VAL A 15 32.21 43.76 -5.37
N THR A 16 31.20 44.48 -5.84
CA THR A 16 29.81 43.98 -5.91
C THR A 16 29.69 42.76 -6.83
N LEU A 17 30.35 42.78 -8.00
CA LEU A 17 30.39 41.65 -8.91
C LEU A 17 31.12 40.43 -8.31
N LEU A 18 32.22 40.64 -7.60
CA LEU A 18 32.93 39.55 -6.91
C LEU A 18 32.09 38.91 -5.81
N ILE A 19 31.40 39.73 -4.99
CA ILE A 19 30.47 39.23 -3.96
C ILE A 19 29.33 38.44 -4.61
N ALA A 20 28.71 38.99 -5.67
CA ALA A 20 27.67 38.28 -6.40
C ALA A 20 28.19 36.96 -6.99
N GLY A 21 29.34 36.97 -7.64
CA GLY A 21 29.99 35.77 -8.20
C GLY A 21 30.28 34.71 -7.15
N PHE A 22 30.78 35.11 -5.98
CA PHE A 22 31.01 34.21 -4.86
C PHE A 22 29.71 33.61 -4.32
N ILE A 23 28.65 34.40 -4.19
CA ILE A 23 27.31 33.91 -3.82
C ILE A 23 26.79 32.90 -4.85
N PHE A 24 26.96 33.17 -6.15
CA PHE A 24 26.57 32.23 -7.21
C PHE A 24 27.38 30.92 -7.16
N LEU A 25 28.68 30.99 -6.93
CA LEU A 25 29.53 29.81 -6.77
C LEU A 25 29.13 28.98 -5.55
N LEU A 26 28.88 29.62 -4.40
CA LEU A 26 28.39 28.94 -3.21
C LEU A 26 27.04 28.26 -3.46
N LYS A 27 26.10 28.96 -4.12
CA LYS A 27 24.79 28.38 -4.48
C LYS A 27 24.92 27.20 -5.44
N GLY A 28 25.79 27.30 -6.45
CA GLY A 28 26.06 26.19 -7.38
C GLY A 28 26.67 24.97 -6.68
N CYS A 29 27.59 25.20 -5.74
CA CYS A 29 28.19 24.14 -4.93
C CYS A 29 27.20 23.48 -3.97
N LEU A 30 26.19 24.21 -3.47
CA LEU A 30 25.15 23.67 -2.60
C LEU A 30 24.05 22.94 -3.37
N ALA A 31 23.72 23.36 -4.60
CA ALA A 31 22.65 22.77 -5.41
C ALA A 31 22.86 21.27 -5.70
N LYS A 32 24.11 20.78 -5.68
CA LYS A 32 24.41 19.34 -5.82
C LYS A 32 23.92 18.50 -4.63
N TYR A 33 23.60 19.15 -3.52
CA TYR A 33 23.03 18.55 -2.31
C TYR A 33 21.53 18.87 -2.16
N ASP A 34 20.92 19.54 -3.13
CA ASP A 34 19.45 19.69 -3.12
C ASP A 34 18.84 18.30 -3.31
N GLU A 35 17.85 17.97 -2.48
CA GLU A 35 17.19 16.67 -2.48
C GLU A 35 15.75 16.79 -2.94
N ARG A 36 15.31 15.79 -3.71
CA ARG A 36 13.92 15.60 -4.09
C ARG A 36 13.53 14.16 -3.83
N SER A 37 12.37 14.00 -3.22
CA SER A 37 11.83 12.70 -2.87
C SER A 37 10.30 12.73 -2.98
N ALA A 38 9.72 11.61 -3.40
CA ALA A 38 8.30 11.38 -3.27
C ALA A 38 7.97 11.01 -1.82
N VAL A 39 6.97 11.70 -1.28
CA VAL A 39 6.30 11.36 -0.02
C VAL A 39 5.22 10.33 -0.34
N LEU A 40 5.28 9.19 0.34
CA LEU A 40 4.42 8.04 0.10
C LEU A 40 3.18 8.05 1.01
N PRO A 41 2.08 7.37 0.62
CA PRO A 41 1.91 6.59 -0.61
C PRO A 41 1.70 7.48 -1.86
N ALA A 42 2.08 6.96 -3.03
CA ALA A 42 1.68 7.54 -4.30
C ALA A 42 0.31 7.00 -4.74
N LEU A 43 -0.42 7.77 -5.56
CA LEU A 43 -1.75 7.41 -6.03
C LEU A 43 -1.75 7.17 -7.54
N TYR A 44 -2.48 6.15 -7.99
CA TYR A 44 -2.66 5.84 -9.41
C TYR A 44 -4.05 6.23 -9.88
N PHE A 45 -4.11 6.85 -11.06
CA PHE A 45 -5.36 7.26 -11.70
C PHE A 45 -5.41 6.86 -13.16
N LYS A 46 -6.60 6.50 -13.62
CA LYS A 46 -6.90 6.21 -15.02
C LYS A 46 -8.16 6.95 -15.45
N LYS A 47 -8.07 7.73 -16.53
CA LYS A 47 -9.18 8.49 -17.11
C LYS A 47 -9.00 8.63 -18.62
N ASP A 48 -10.02 8.27 -19.39
CA ASP A 48 -10.05 8.41 -20.85
C ASP A 48 -8.82 7.80 -21.56
N GLY A 49 -8.37 6.63 -21.07
CA GLY A 49 -7.19 5.94 -21.59
C GLY A 49 -5.85 6.45 -21.04
N ASN A 50 -5.80 7.66 -20.50
CA ASN A 50 -4.62 8.22 -19.85
C ASN A 50 -4.44 7.64 -18.44
N GLN A 51 -3.19 7.40 -18.07
CA GLN A 51 -2.82 6.82 -16.79
C GLN A 51 -1.73 7.67 -16.14
N VAL A 52 -1.95 8.11 -14.90
CA VAL A 52 -1.00 8.96 -14.18
C VAL A 52 -0.72 8.46 -12.78
N ILE A 53 0.47 8.79 -12.30
CA ILE A 53 0.92 8.63 -10.93
C ILE A 53 0.99 10.00 -10.29
N PHE A 54 0.15 10.21 -9.29
CA PHE A 54 0.11 11.42 -8.50
C PHE A 54 0.95 11.22 -7.24
N SER A 55 1.90 12.11 -6.99
CA SER A 55 2.78 12.07 -5.82
C SER A 55 2.91 13.44 -5.19
N ILE A 56 3.10 13.48 -3.88
CA ILE A 56 3.61 14.67 -3.19
C ILE A 56 5.14 14.58 -3.28
N VAL A 57 5.80 15.61 -3.77
CA VAL A 57 7.26 15.68 -3.90
C VAL A 57 7.79 16.70 -2.92
N LYS A 58 8.63 16.25 -2.00
CA LYS A 58 9.38 17.10 -1.09
C LYS A 58 10.65 17.56 -1.78
N PHE A 59 10.93 18.86 -1.71
CA PHE A 59 12.15 19.48 -2.19
C PHE A 59 12.90 20.14 -1.04
N ASP A 60 14.06 19.58 -0.70
CA ASP A 60 14.96 20.04 0.35
C ASP A 60 16.14 20.79 -0.26
N LYS A 61 16.02 22.13 -0.27
CA LYS A 61 17.07 23.00 -0.78
C LYS A 61 18.16 23.20 0.25
N ALA A 62 19.39 22.80 -0.04
CA ALA A 62 20.52 22.92 0.88
C ALA A 62 20.89 24.39 1.09
N THR A 63 20.84 24.85 2.34
CA THR A 63 21.30 26.19 2.74
C THR A 63 22.69 26.14 3.36
N SER A 64 23.07 25.01 3.94
CA SER A 64 24.44 24.72 4.36
C SER A 64 24.73 23.22 4.33
N TYR A 65 26.00 22.87 4.13
CA TYR A 65 26.50 21.51 4.18
C TYR A 65 27.89 21.51 4.83
N SER A 66 28.08 20.67 5.84
CA SER A 66 29.40 20.38 6.39
C SER A 66 29.59 18.89 6.61
N SER A 67 30.79 18.40 6.30
CA SER A 67 31.21 17.03 6.60
C SER A 67 32.51 17.12 7.39
N ASN A 68 32.49 16.67 8.65
CA ASN A 68 33.69 16.64 9.49
C ASN A 68 33.67 15.38 10.37
N GLY A 69 34.78 14.62 10.37
CA GLY A 69 34.92 13.42 11.20
C GLY A 69 33.90 12.31 10.92
N GLY A 70 33.42 12.18 9.68
CA GLY A 70 32.39 11.20 9.31
C GLY A 70 30.96 11.61 9.63
N PHE A 71 30.75 12.77 10.26
CA PHE A 71 29.43 13.35 10.47
C PHE A 71 29.10 14.32 9.34
N VAL A 72 27.92 14.16 8.75
CA VAL A 72 27.36 15.10 7.78
C VAL A 72 26.28 15.92 8.48
N ARG A 73 26.43 17.25 8.46
CA ARG A 73 25.39 18.19 8.88
C ARG A 73 24.89 18.95 7.67
N LYS A 74 23.59 18.83 7.41
CA LYS A 74 22.89 19.52 6.34
C LYS A 74 21.80 20.39 6.95
N THR A 75 21.72 21.65 6.55
CA THR A 75 20.56 22.50 6.82
C THR A 75 19.83 22.71 5.51
N VAL A 76 18.52 22.54 5.53
CA VAL A 76 17.67 22.62 4.35
C VAL A 76 16.50 23.56 4.58
N THR A 77 16.01 24.12 3.47
CA THR A 77 14.67 24.73 3.40
C THR A 77 13.79 23.82 2.57
N SER A 78 12.76 23.28 3.21
CA SER A 78 11.87 22.29 2.61
C SER A 78 10.65 22.97 1.97
N SER A 79 10.25 22.45 0.82
CA SER A 79 9.03 22.85 0.12
C SER A 79 8.34 21.62 -0.47
N TYR A 80 7.03 21.72 -0.69
CA TYR A 80 6.24 20.59 -1.15
C TYR A 80 5.50 20.94 -2.44
N ASP A 81 5.70 20.08 -3.43
CA ASP A 81 5.05 20.12 -4.72
C ASP A 81 4.09 18.93 -4.83
N ILE A 82 3.04 19.06 -5.62
CA ILE A 82 2.32 17.91 -6.19
C ILE A 82 2.82 17.70 -7.61
N GLN A 83 2.98 16.44 -7.99
CA GLN A 83 3.53 16.04 -9.27
C GLN A 83 2.69 14.93 -9.87
N SER A 84 2.43 15.03 -11.17
CA SER A 84 1.86 13.94 -11.96
C SER A 84 2.87 13.41 -12.94
N ASN A 85 3.08 12.10 -12.93
CA ASN A 85 3.92 11.37 -13.87
C ASN A 85 3.06 10.48 -14.75
N ASP A 86 3.48 10.27 -15.99
CA ASP A 86 2.87 9.27 -16.87
C ASP A 86 3.14 7.85 -16.32
N ALA A 87 2.09 7.05 -16.13
CA ALA A 87 2.20 5.75 -15.46
C ALA A 87 2.92 4.67 -16.29
N SER A 88 3.14 4.90 -17.59
CA SER A 88 3.82 3.94 -18.48
C SER A 88 5.32 4.22 -18.64
N SER A 89 5.68 5.50 -18.70
CA SER A 89 7.03 5.98 -18.99
C SER A 89 7.74 6.57 -17.78
N GLY A 90 6.98 7.05 -16.80
CA GLY A 90 7.48 7.70 -15.59
C GLY A 90 7.83 9.17 -15.80
N ASN A 91 7.71 9.66 -17.03
CA ASN A 91 7.98 11.04 -17.36
C ASN A 91 7.06 11.97 -16.55
N ARG A 92 7.63 13.01 -15.96
CA ARG A 92 6.83 14.07 -15.32
C ARG A 92 5.99 14.78 -16.37
N LEU A 93 4.70 14.88 -16.11
CA LEU A 93 3.73 15.60 -16.93
C LEU A 93 3.50 17.00 -16.38
N LEU A 94 3.20 17.10 -15.08
CA LEU A 94 2.80 18.34 -14.42
C LEU A 94 3.44 18.43 -13.03
N THR A 95 3.65 19.66 -12.56
CA THR A 95 4.07 19.95 -11.17
C THR A 95 3.43 21.26 -10.71
N GLU A 96 3.00 21.32 -9.45
CA GLU A 96 2.46 22.53 -8.84
C GLU A 96 2.96 22.66 -7.39
N ARG A 97 3.45 23.85 -7.03
CA ARG A 97 3.93 24.16 -5.67
C ARG A 97 2.74 24.35 -4.74
N LEU A 98 2.72 23.61 -3.64
CA LEU A 98 1.66 23.72 -2.63
C LEU A 98 2.01 24.71 -1.51
N LYS A 99 3.03 24.38 -0.70
CA LYS A 99 3.38 25.12 0.51
C LYS A 99 4.89 25.06 0.79
N GLU A 100 5.40 26.06 1.49
CA GLU A 100 6.70 25.97 2.14
C GLU A 100 6.55 25.27 3.48
N HIS A 101 7.59 24.59 3.97
CA HIS A 101 7.50 23.85 5.23
C HIS A 101 7.16 24.76 6.43
N GLY A 102 7.59 26.02 6.41
CA GLY A 102 7.23 27.00 7.44
C GLY A 102 5.73 27.27 7.58
N ASP A 103 4.95 27.03 6.51
CA ASP A 103 3.49 27.20 6.50
C ASP A 103 2.75 25.95 6.97
N ILE A 104 3.46 24.82 7.06
CA ILE A 104 2.92 23.54 7.46
C ILE A 104 3.19 23.40 8.96
N LYS A 105 2.15 23.54 9.78
CA LYS A 105 2.17 23.12 11.18
C LYS A 105 2.71 21.69 11.27
N SER A 106 3.38 21.30 12.37
CA SER A 106 4.09 20.02 12.60
C SER A 106 3.23 18.74 12.51
N TYR A 107 2.39 18.65 11.50
CA TYR A 107 1.49 17.57 11.16
C TYR A 107 2.07 16.79 9.98
N PRO A 108 1.75 15.50 9.85
CA PRO A 108 2.22 14.69 8.74
C PRO A 108 1.71 15.22 7.40
N ILE A 109 2.45 14.90 6.35
CA ILE A 109 2.12 15.21 4.96
C ILE A 109 1.98 13.88 4.25
N GLU A 110 0.82 13.59 3.68
CA GLU A 110 0.58 12.31 3.00
C GLU A 110 -0.59 12.43 2.02
N ALA A 111 -0.58 11.55 1.01
CA ALA A 111 -1.78 11.25 0.26
C ALA A 111 -2.63 10.25 1.06
N ILE A 112 -3.89 10.59 1.33
CA ILE A 112 -4.76 9.75 2.16
C ILE A 112 -5.62 8.79 1.34
N GLY A 113 -5.82 9.05 0.05
CA GLY A 113 -6.60 8.18 -0.82
C GLY A 113 -6.96 8.78 -2.18
N ALA A 114 -7.50 7.92 -3.05
CA ALA A 114 -7.98 8.27 -4.38
C ALA A 114 -9.46 7.92 -4.50
N ALA A 115 -10.32 8.88 -4.84
CA ALA A 115 -11.74 8.63 -5.05
C ALA A 115 -12.33 9.57 -6.09
N ASN A 116 -13.26 9.06 -6.90
CA ASN A 116 -14.04 9.87 -7.84
C ASN A 116 -13.18 10.74 -8.79
N GLY A 117 -11.99 10.25 -9.16
CA GLY A 117 -11.05 10.98 -10.00
C GLY A 117 -10.29 12.11 -9.28
N GLN A 118 -10.28 12.11 -7.95
CA GLN A 118 -9.63 13.13 -7.12
C GLN A 118 -8.55 12.48 -6.24
N ALA A 119 -7.42 13.16 -6.12
CA ALA A 119 -6.36 12.85 -5.17
C ALA A 119 -6.61 13.59 -3.86
N TRP A 120 -6.88 12.83 -2.80
CA TRP A 120 -7.07 13.38 -1.46
C TRP A 120 -5.75 13.36 -0.71
N LEU A 121 -5.39 14.50 -0.16
CA LEU A 121 -4.16 14.67 0.60
C LEU A 121 -4.41 15.44 1.88
N TYR A 122 -3.51 15.24 2.82
CA TYR A 122 -3.50 15.97 4.07
C TYR A 122 -2.13 16.66 4.22
N MET A 123 -2.16 17.98 4.38
CA MET A 123 -0.98 18.83 4.58
C MET A 123 -1.34 20.00 5.49
N GLY A 124 -1.48 19.67 6.78
CA GLY A 124 -2.04 20.54 7.83
C GLY A 124 -3.55 20.80 7.72
N GLU A 125 -4.14 20.49 6.57
CA GLU A 125 -5.58 20.49 6.30
C GLU A 125 -5.89 19.46 5.21
N LEU A 126 -7.16 19.04 5.16
CA LEU A 126 -7.67 18.15 4.13
C LEU A 126 -7.86 18.90 2.82
N MET A 127 -7.32 18.37 1.72
CA MET A 127 -7.44 18.93 0.38
C MET A 127 -7.68 17.83 -0.66
N ALA A 128 -8.29 18.21 -1.79
CA ALA A 128 -8.47 17.34 -2.94
C ALA A 128 -8.02 18.04 -4.23
N PHE A 129 -7.37 17.29 -5.13
CA PHE A 129 -6.83 17.78 -6.39
C PHE A 129 -7.26 16.90 -7.56
N ASP A 130 -7.38 17.50 -8.74
CA ASP A 130 -7.47 16.75 -10.00
C ASP A 130 -6.07 16.24 -10.38
N PRO A 131 -5.81 14.93 -10.45
CA PRO A 131 -4.48 14.40 -10.74
C PRO A 131 -4.05 14.62 -12.19
N PHE A 132 -4.94 14.99 -13.11
CA PHE A 132 -4.59 15.25 -14.52
C PHE A 132 -4.35 16.73 -14.81
N THR A 133 -4.80 17.63 -13.93
CA THR A 133 -4.63 19.08 -14.11
C THR A 133 -3.93 19.77 -12.94
N LEU A 134 -3.70 19.04 -11.84
CA LEU A 134 -3.23 19.52 -10.54
C LEU A 134 -4.08 20.63 -9.90
N LYS A 135 -5.25 20.95 -10.48
CA LYS A 135 -6.14 21.97 -9.92
C LYS A 135 -6.76 21.50 -8.61
N LYS A 136 -6.72 22.37 -7.60
CA LYS A 136 -7.39 22.16 -6.32
C LYS A 136 -8.91 22.14 -6.51
N ILE A 137 -9.54 21.03 -6.11
CA ILE A 137 -10.99 20.80 -6.16
C ILE A 137 -11.64 21.12 -4.82
N ALA A 138 -10.98 20.75 -3.73
CA ALA A 138 -11.48 20.97 -2.38
C ALA A 138 -10.35 21.38 -1.44
N ASP A 139 -10.70 22.22 -0.48
CA ASP A 139 -9.96 22.49 0.74
C ASP A 139 -10.96 22.69 1.89
N LYS A 140 -10.44 22.94 3.10
CA LYS A 140 -11.26 23.21 4.27
C LYS A 140 -12.33 24.28 4.02
N ASN A 141 -11.97 25.39 3.36
CA ASN A 141 -12.89 26.51 3.15
C ASN A 141 -14.01 26.13 2.19
N ILE A 142 -13.70 25.45 1.09
CA ILE A 142 -14.69 24.96 0.11
C ILE A 142 -15.65 23.96 0.78
N ILE A 143 -15.12 23.03 1.59
CA ILE A 143 -15.92 22.02 2.30
C ILE A 143 -16.84 22.71 3.32
N GLU A 144 -16.33 23.61 4.16
CA GLU A 144 -17.15 24.29 5.17
C GLU A 144 -18.19 25.24 4.55
N GLN A 145 -17.88 25.88 3.42
CA GLN A 145 -18.83 26.73 2.69
C GLN A 145 -20.03 25.92 2.18
N LYS A 146 -19.79 24.71 1.67
CA LYS A 146 -20.86 23.81 1.22
C LYS A 146 -21.63 23.16 2.38
N ASN A 147 -21.03 23.10 3.57
CA ASN A 147 -21.58 22.37 4.71
C ASN A 147 -21.57 23.25 5.98
N PRO A 148 -22.56 24.16 6.13
CA PRO A 148 -22.63 25.07 7.28
C PRO A 148 -22.60 24.37 8.64
N ALA A 149 -23.08 23.12 8.73
CA ALA A 149 -23.10 22.33 9.96
C ALA A 149 -21.70 22.03 10.54
N VAL A 150 -20.66 22.03 9.70
CA VAL A 150 -19.26 21.76 10.10
C VAL A 150 -18.35 22.98 10.00
N LYS A 151 -18.90 24.17 9.77
CA LYS A 151 -18.13 25.42 9.67
C LYS A 151 -17.36 25.70 10.96
N GLY A 152 -16.05 25.87 10.84
CA GLY A 152 -15.13 26.06 11.96
C GLY A 152 -14.88 24.81 12.82
N LYS A 153 -15.41 23.64 12.44
CA LYS A 153 -15.36 22.41 13.25
C LYS A 153 -14.47 21.33 12.65
N MET A 154 -13.91 21.54 11.46
CA MET A 154 -12.99 20.57 10.86
C MET A 154 -11.68 20.50 11.67
N PRO A 155 -11.23 19.31 12.07
CA PRO A 155 -10.06 19.14 12.92
C PRO A 155 -8.78 19.52 12.17
N SER A 156 -7.79 20.05 12.90
CA SER A 156 -6.49 20.38 12.32
C SER A 156 -5.53 19.20 12.31
N GLU A 157 -5.78 18.11 13.03
CA GLU A 157 -4.85 16.97 13.15
C GLU A 157 -5.25 15.82 12.22
N ARG A 158 -4.24 15.15 11.64
CA ARG A 158 -4.41 14.04 10.70
C ARG A 158 -5.14 12.84 11.29
N SER A 159 -4.91 12.55 12.56
CA SER A 159 -5.44 11.40 13.30
C SER A 159 -6.97 11.35 13.32
N PHE A 160 -7.64 12.50 13.14
CA PHE A 160 -9.10 12.58 13.10
C PHE A 160 -9.70 12.35 11.72
N TYR A 161 -8.89 12.09 10.69
CA TYR A 161 -9.37 11.77 9.35
C TYR A 161 -9.11 10.30 9.03
N ALA A 162 -10.05 9.66 8.34
CA ALA A 162 -9.89 8.32 7.79
C ALA A 162 -10.50 8.28 6.38
N PHE A 163 -9.75 7.78 5.41
CA PHE A 163 -10.26 7.56 4.06
C PHE A 163 -10.72 6.10 3.95
N ASN A 164 -11.94 5.88 3.47
CA ASN A 164 -12.47 4.54 3.27
C ASN A 164 -12.56 4.25 1.76
N GLU A 165 -11.70 3.36 1.28
CA GLU A 165 -11.66 2.96 -0.13
C GLU A 165 -12.91 2.16 -0.56
N ALA A 166 -13.58 1.47 0.36
CA ALA A 166 -14.73 0.63 0.03
C ALA A 166 -15.96 1.45 -0.40
N ASP A 167 -16.14 2.63 0.18
CA ASP A 167 -17.25 3.53 -0.13
C ASP A 167 -16.81 4.88 -0.72
N ASN A 168 -15.50 5.07 -0.92
CA ASN A 168 -14.87 6.27 -1.46
C ASN A 168 -15.20 7.55 -0.65
N ASN A 169 -15.38 7.45 0.67
CA ASN A 169 -15.68 8.60 1.52
C ASN A 169 -14.53 8.94 2.49
N VAL A 170 -14.49 10.20 2.92
CA VAL A 170 -13.62 10.64 4.02
C VAL A 170 -14.46 10.72 5.29
N TYR A 171 -14.07 9.98 6.31
CA TYR A 171 -14.63 10.06 7.64
C TYR A 171 -13.77 10.98 8.49
N PHE A 172 -14.40 11.82 9.31
CA PHE A 172 -13.65 12.61 10.27
C PHE A 172 -14.41 12.85 11.58
N THR A 173 -13.66 13.00 12.67
CA THR A 173 -14.20 13.43 13.97
C THR A 173 -14.01 14.94 14.09
N ALA A 174 -15.09 15.69 14.12
CA ALA A 174 -15.04 17.15 14.28
C ALA A 174 -14.54 17.55 15.67
N THR A 175 -14.19 18.82 15.85
CA THR A 175 -13.70 19.35 17.14
C THR A 175 -14.74 19.30 18.27
N ASP A 176 -16.02 19.09 17.95
CA ASP A 176 -17.10 18.86 18.91
C ASP A 176 -17.33 17.37 19.24
N GLY A 177 -16.49 16.47 18.70
CA GLY A 177 -16.56 15.03 18.92
C GLY A 177 -17.54 14.28 18.01
N ILE A 178 -18.31 14.99 17.18
CA ILE A 178 -19.26 14.36 16.25
C ILE A 178 -18.50 13.74 15.09
N LYS A 179 -18.86 12.50 14.74
CA LYS A 179 -18.32 11.80 13.57
C LYS A 179 -19.11 12.15 12.32
N TRP A 180 -18.40 12.53 11.28
CA TRP A 180 -18.94 12.97 10.01
C TRP A 180 -18.42 12.10 8.88
N LYS A 181 -19.24 11.98 7.83
CA LYS A 181 -18.89 11.36 6.55
C LYS A 181 -18.96 12.43 5.47
N LEU A 182 -17.84 12.66 4.79
CA LEU A 182 -17.71 13.53 3.62
C LEU A 182 -17.76 12.66 2.35
N ASP A 183 -18.80 12.89 1.54
CA ASP A 183 -18.91 12.32 0.21
C ASP A 183 -17.91 13.00 -0.73
N THR A 184 -16.93 12.26 -1.24
CA THR A 184 -15.82 12.83 -2.01
C THR A 184 -16.23 13.31 -3.41
N LYS A 185 -17.38 12.87 -3.93
CA LYS A 185 -17.89 13.31 -5.24
C LYS A 185 -18.62 14.64 -5.14
N THR A 186 -19.52 14.76 -4.17
CA THR A 186 -20.42 15.91 -4.00
C THR A 186 -19.84 16.98 -3.07
N LEU A 187 -18.90 16.58 -2.22
CA LEU A 187 -18.37 17.33 -1.08
C LEU A 187 -19.43 17.63 -0.01
N SER A 188 -20.49 16.81 0.06
CA SER A 188 -21.52 16.93 1.09
C SER A 188 -21.16 16.13 2.34
N VAL A 189 -21.48 16.69 3.51
CA VAL A 189 -21.16 16.11 4.81
C VAL A 189 -22.44 15.67 5.52
N THR A 190 -22.47 14.41 5.97
CA THR A 190 -23.58 13.82 6.72
C THR A 190 -23.09 13.24 8.04
N GLU A 191 -23.88 13.35 9.09
CA GLU A 191 -23.55 12.76 10.39
C GLU A 191 -23.47 11.23 10.25
N ASN A 192 -22.38 10.64 10.76
CA ASN A 192 -22.19 9.20 10.74
C ASN A 192 -22.56 8.57 12.09
N LYS A 193 -23.78 8.02 12.18
CA LYS A 193 -24.29 7.36 13.40
C LYS A 193 -23.90 5.88 13.50
N SER A 194 -23.39 5.30 12.42
CA SER A 194 -22.95 3.91 12.36
C SER A 194 -21.46 3.79 12.55
N ASP A 195 -21.03 2.71 13.21
CA ASP A 195 -19.64 2.28 13.14
C ASP A 195 -19.34 1.84 11.70
N PRO A 196 -18.46 2.53 10.94
CA PRO A 196 -18.17 2.20 9.55
C PRO A 196 -17.57 0.80 9.36
N GLU A 197 -17.18 0.11 10.44
CA GLU A 197 -16.53 -1.20 10.39
C GLU A 197 -17.45 -2.41 10.58
N ALA A 198 -18.76 -2.24 10.80
CA ALA A 198 -19.68 -3.35 11.04
C ALA A 198 -19.79 -4.30 9.83
N SER A 199 -19.11 -5.46 9.90
CA SER A 199 -19.08 -6.45 8.80
C SER A 199 -20.44 -7.14 8.58
N PRO A 200 -20.96 -7.23 7.34
CA PRO A 200 -22.17 -8.00 7.02
C PRO A 200 -22.13 -9.47 7.45
N ILE A 201 -20.93 -10.07 7.53
CA ILE A 201 -20.74 -11.44 8.01
C ILE A 201 -21.13 -11.55 9.49
N LYS A 202 -20.81 -10.53 10.30
CA LYS A 202 -21.14 -10.49 11.72
C LYS A 202 -22.65 -10.52 11.94
N MET A 203 -23.41 -9.75 11.15
CA MET A 203 -24.87 -9.76 11.21
C MET A 203 -25.46 -11.15 10.89
N GLN A 204 -24.91 -11.87 9.91
CA GLN A 204 -25.34 -13.23 9.59
C GLN A 204 -25.00 -14.23 10.71
N MET A 205 -23.84 -14.07 11.35
CA MET A 205 -23.44 -14.89 12.49
C MET A 205 -24.37 -14.68 13.69
N ASP A 206 -24.77 -13.43 13.95
CA ASP A 206 -25.73 -13.11 15.01
C ASP A 206 -27.09 -13.76 14.75
N LEU A 207 -27.59 -13.72 13.50
CA LEU A 207 -28.83 -14.41 13.11
C LEU A 207 -28.74 -15.94 13.30
N LEU A 208 -27.64 -16.56 12.89
CA LEU A 208 -27.44 -18.00 13.08
C LEU A 208 -27.39 -18.37 14.56
N LYS A 209 -26.81 -17.51 15.40
CA LYS A 209 -26.76 -17.71 16.84
C LYS A 209 -28.17 -17.71 17.45
N THR A 210 -29.03 -16.78 17.05
CA THR A 210 -30.45 -16.80 17.45
C THR A 210 -31.14 -18.10 17.05
N GLN A 211 -30.93 -18.59 15.82
CA GLN A 211 -31.50 -19.85 15.35
C GLN A 211 -30.98 -21.08 16.12
N GLN A 212 -29.73 -21.04 16.59
CA GLN A 212 -29.17 -22.09 17.45
C GLN A 212 -29.82 -22.10 18.83
N GLU A 213 -30.03 -20.93 19.42
CA GLU A 213 -30.71 -20.77 20.71
C GLU A 213 -32.16 -21.27 20.63
N GLU A 214 -32.90 -20.92 19.58
CA GLU A 214 -34.25 -21.45 19.31
C GLU A 214 -34.27 -22.97 19.16
N ASN A 215 -33.30 -23.53 18.44
CA ASN A 215 -33.19 -24.98 18.25
C ASN A 215 -32.85 -25.69 19.57
N GLN A 216 -32.01 -25.09 20.41
CA GLN A 216 -31.68 -25.59 21.74
C GLN A 216 -32.91 -25.58 22.65
N GLN A 217 -33.69 -24.49 22.63
CA GLN A 217 -34.94 -24.41 23.37
C GLN A 217 -35.95 -25.49 22.93
N ALA A 218 -36.12 -25.67 21.62
CA ALA A 218 -36.98 -26.74 21.08
C ALA A 218 -36.55 -28.15 21.51
N GLN A 219 -35.23 -28.40 21.64
CA GLN A 219 -34.71 -29.66 22.17
C GLN A 219 -35.04 -29.82 23.66
N MET A 220 -34.90 -28.75 24.45
CA MET A 220 -35.26 -28.76 25.87
C MET A 220 -36.76 -29.02 26.06
N ASP A 221 -37.61 -28.37 25.28
CA ASP A 221 -39.06 -28.52 25.33
C ASP A 221 -39.50 -29.94 24.91
N LEU A 222 -38.87 -30.50 23.87
CA LEU A 222 -39.12 -31.87 23.44
C LEU A 222 -38.73 -32.89 24.53
N ASN A 223 -37.59 -32.67 25.21
CA ASN A 223 -37.13 -33.54 26.30
C ASN A 223 -37.95 -33.38 27.58
N LYS A 224 -38.52 -32.20 27.83
CA LYS A 224 -39.40 -31.97 28.99
C LYS A 224 -40.71 -32.75 28.87
N ASN A 225 -41.22 -32.92 27.66
CA ASN A 225 -42.45 -33.66 27.35
C ASN A 225 -42.16 -35.11 26.88
N PHE A 226 -41.15 -35.74 27.48
CA PHE A 226 -40.62 -37.03 27.02
C PHE A 226 -41.65 -38.16 27.09
N HIS A 227 -42.01 -38.68 25.92
CA HIS A 227 -42.68 -39.97 25.75
C HIS A 227 -41.95 -40.76 24.66
N PRO A 228 -41.38 -41.94 24.97
CA PRO A 228 -40.59 -42.72 24.03
C PRO A 228 -41.51 -43.30 22.94
N THR A 229 -41.68 -42.53 21.88
CA THR A 229 -42.44 -42.88 20.68
C THR A 229 -41.55 -42.72 19.45
N ASP A 230 -41.87 -43.40 18.36
CA ASP A 230 -41.16 -43.21 17.10
C ASP A 230 -41.20 -41.75 16.63
N ALA A 231 -42.31 -41.05 16.91
CA ALA A 231 -42.46 -39.63 16.61
C ALA A 231 -41.46 -38.78 17.42
N PHE A 232 -41.27 -39.07 18.70
CA PHE A 232 -40.27 -38.40 19.53
C PHE A 232 -38.86 -38.59 18.96
N PHE A 233 -38.46 -39.82 18.64
CA PHE A 233 -37.12 -40.09 18.11
C PHE A 233 -36.88 -39.41 16.76
N LYS A 234 -37.89 -39.37 15.87
CA LYS A 234 -37.82 -38.64 14.60
C LYS A 234 -37.66 -37.14 14.81
N SER A 235 -38.45 -36.53 15.70
CA SER A 235 -38.32 -35.10 16.02
C SER A 235 -36.96 -34.76 16.64
N ARG A 236 -36.46 -35.62 17.53
CA ARG A 236 -35.15 -35.47 18.15
C ARG A 236 -34.02 -35.55 17.12
N ASP A 237 -34.06 -36.55 16.23
CA ASP A 237 -33.09 -36.69 15.14
C ASP A 237 -33.12 -35.49 14.19
N ALA A 238 -34.30 -34.99 13.84
CA ALA A 238 -34.46 -33.78 13.03
C ALA A 238 -33.85 -32.54 13.71
N LEU A 239 -34.06 -32.35 15.02
CA LEU A 239 -33.49 -31.24 15.77
C LEU A 239 -31.96 -31.34 15.86
N TYR A 240 -31.39 -32.54 16.06
CA TYR A 240 -29.95 -32.74 16.05
C TYR A 240 -29.33 -32.46 14.67
N LYS A 241 -29.95 -32.94 13.60
CA LYS A 241 -29.53 -32.61 12.22
C LYS A 241 -29.56 -31.11 11.96
N LYS A 242 -30.61 -30.42 12.43
CA LYS A 242 -30.71 -28.95 12.34
C LYS A 242 -29.59 -28.26 13.12
N ARG A 243 -29.33 -28.68 14.37
CA ARG A 243 -28.22 -28.17 15.20
C ARG A 243 -26.87 -28.30 14.49
N ASP A 244 -26.57 -29.49 14.00
CA ASP A 244 -25.27 -29.79 13.38
C ASP A 244 -25.10 -29.00 12.07
N SER A 245 -26.17 -28.82 11.30
CA SER A 245 -26.20 -27.95 10.13
C SER A 245 -25.95 -26.49 10.49
N LEU A 246 -26.64 -25.95 11.50
CA LEU A 246 -26.45 -24.56 11.96
C LEU A 246 -25.03 -24.35 12.47
N GLN A 247 -24.50 -25.28 13.26
CA GLN A 247 -23.13 -25.21 13.77
C GLN A 247 -22.09 -25.22 12.65
N LYS A 248 -22.31 -26.05 11.62
CA LYS A 248 -21.46 -26.08 10.42
C LYS A 248 -21.48 -24.74 9.69
N GLN A 249 -22.66 -24.16 9.44
CA GLN A 249 -22.78 -22.84 8.80
C GLN A 249 -22.14 -21.73 9.63
N TYR A 250 -22.37 -21.73 10.95
CA TYR A 250 -21.77 -20.77 11.86
C TYR A 250 -20.24 -20.84 11.83
N SER A 251 -19.68 -22.04 11.92
CA SER A 251 -18.22 -22.26 11.86
C SER A 251 -17.63 -21.81 10.52
N MET A 252 -18.32 -22.05 9.40
CA MET A 252 -17.90 -21.57 8.09
C MET A 252 -17.89 -20.04 8.01
N LEU A 253 -18.94 -19.36 8.51
CA LEU A 253 -18.98 -17.90 8.54
C LEU A 253 -17.92 -17.32 9.47
N GLN A 254 -17.68 -17.93 10.63
CA GLN A 254 -16.64 -17.51 11.56
C GLN A 254 -15.25 -17.60 10.92
N GLN A 255 -14.94 -18.69 10.20
CA GLN A 255 -13.66 -18.81 9.47
C GLN A 255 -13.55 -17.76 8.36
N LYS A 256 -14.64 -17.50 7.63
CA LYS A 256 -14.69 -16.45 6.61
C LYS A 256 -14.46 -15.06 7.21
N GLU A 257 -15.07 -14.77 8.36
CA GLU A 257 -14.89 -13.52 9.08
C GLU A 257 -13.43 -13.35 9.54
N LEU A 258 -12.84 -14.39 10.14
CA LEU A 258 -11.44 -14.36 10.56
C LEU A 258 -10.50 -14.14 9.37
N ALA A 259 -10.74 -14.81 8.24
CA ALA A 259 -9.96 -14.63 7.02
C ALA A 259 -10.10 -13.20 6.46
N ASP A 260 -11.32 -12.64 6.47
CA ASP A 260 -11.58 -11.26 6.05
C ASP A 260 -10.90 -10.24 6.97
N ARG A 261 -10.97 -10.43 8.29
CA ARG A 261 -10.25 -9.57 9.27
C ARG A 261 -8.74 -9.64 9.09
N GLN A 262 -8.18 -10.83 8.87
CA GLN A 262 -6.75 -10.99 8.56
C GLN A 262 -6.37 -10.29 7.26
N LEU A 263 -7.23 -10.36 6.23
CA LEU A 263 -7.01 -9.67 4.97
C LEU A 263 -7.02 -8.15 5.14
N ARG A 264 -8.04 -7.62 5.81
CA ARG A 264 -8.14 -6.18 6.12
C ARG A 264 -6.95 -5.70 6.92
N SER A 265 -6.55 -6.43 7.96
CA SER A 265 -5.36 -6.08 8.74
C SER A 265 -4.09 -6.09 7.90
N ALA A 266 -3.94 -7.04 6.97
CA ALA A 266 -2.80 -7.06 6.05
C ALA A 266 -2.83 -5.86 5.09
N ILE A 267 -3.99 -5.51 4.54
CA ILE A 267 -4.17 -4.32 3.69
C ILE A 267 -3.82 -3.04 4.47
N GLU A 268 -4.32 -2.87 5.69
CA GLU A 268 -4.00 -1.70 6.52
C GLU A 268 -2.51 -1.64 6.90
N ASN A 269 -1.87 -2.79 7.15
CA ASN A 269 -0.43 -2.83 7.39
C ASN A 269 0.38 -2.36 6.19
N PHE A 270 -0.05 -2.64 4.96
CA PHE A 270 0.59 -2.12 3.75
C PHE A 270 0.42 -0.60 3.58
N ARG A 271 -0.63 -0.01 4.16
CA ARG A 271 -0.88 1.44 4.08
C ARG A 271 -0.09 2.25 5.10
N THR A 272 0.12 1.70 6.29
CA THR A 272 0.51 2.48 7.47
C THR A 272 1.99 2.40 7.83
N HIS A 273 2.72 1.41 7.34
CA HIS A 273 4.09 1.16 7.77
C HIS A 273 5.04 1.04 6.57
N SER A 274 6.30 1.40 6.79
CA SER A 274 7.37 1.01 5.87
C SER A 274 7.40 -0.50 5.76
N THR A 275 7.28 -0.99 4.53
CA THR A 275 7.14 -2.43 4.28
C THR A 275 8.52 -3.06 4.15
N SER A 276 8.86 -3.94 5.08
CA SER A 276 10.05 -4.78 4.93
C SER A 276 9.86 -5.76 3.77
N PHE A 277 10.97 -6.19 3.15
CA PHE A 277 10.97 -7.26 2.15
C PHE A 277 10.19 -8.54 2.54
N ASN A 278 10.02 -8.83 3.84
CA ASN A 278 9.22 -9.99 4.28
C ASN A 278 7.71 -9.76 4.29
N GLN A 279 7.27 -8.51 4.41
CA GLN A 279 5.85 -8.17 4.40
C GLN A 279 5.28 -8.11 2.98
N ILE A 280 6.08 -7.77 1.97
CA ILE A 280 5.59 -7.60 0.58
C ILE A 280 5.25 -8.91 -0.13
N LYS A 281 5.49 -10.08 0.50
CA LYS A 281 5.38 -11.38 -0.16
C LYS A 281 4.82 -12.49 0.73
N THR A 282 4.25 -13.50 0.08
CA THR A 282 3.85 -14.78 0.68
C THR A 282 4.52 -15.95 -0.02
N ASN A 283 4.65 -17.09 0.66
CA ASN A 283 5.24 -18.30 0.07
C ASN A 283 4.22 -19.23 -0.60
N GLN A 284 2.93 -18.95 -0.49
CA GLN A 284 1.92 -19.82 -1.05
C GLN A 284 0.67 -19.09 -1.51
N ASP A 285 -0.05 -19.78 -2.39
CA ASP A 285 -1.33 -19.34 -2.91
C ASP A 285 -2.23 -20.51 -3.30
N THR A 286 -3.52 -20.25 -3.39
CA THR A 286 -4.53 -21.21 -3.87
C THR A 286 -5.42 -20.55 -4.90
N VAL A 287 -5.33 -20.99 -6.15
CA VAL A 287 -6.14 -20.49 -7.27
C VAL A 287 -6.42 -21.62 -8.26
N ASN A 288 -7.58 -21.58 -8.92
CA ASN A 288 -7.95 -22.55 -9.97
C ASN A 288 -7.82 -24.03 -9.54
N SER A 289 -8.25 -24.35 -8.30
CA SER A 289 -8.14 -25.69 -7.68
C SER A 289 -6.72 -26.25 -7.56
N LYS A 290 -5.71 -25.39 -7.68
CA LYS A 290 -4.31 -25.71 -7.49
C LYS A 290 -3.73 -24.91 -6.33
N TRP A 291 -2.82 -25.54 -5.63
CA TRP A 291 -1.98 -24.90 -4.65
C TRP A 291 -0.61 -24.63 -5.29
N PHE A 292 -0.13 -23.40 -5.09
CA PHE A 292 1.16 -22.94 -5.57
C PHE A 292 2.03 -22.60 -4.36
N GLY A 293 3.28 -23.03 -4.38
CA GLY A 293 4.23 -22.82 -3.30
C GLY A 293 5.60 -22.38 -3.81
N LEU A 294 6.27 -21.54 -3.03
CA LEU A 294 7.69 -21.22 -3.15
C LEU A 294 8.38 -21.66 -1.87
N TYR A 295 8.97 -22.86 -1.89
CA TYR A 295 9.59 -23.49 -0.73
C TYR A 295 10.89 -24.19 -1.10
N SER A 296 11.82 -24.29 -0.15
CA SER A 296 12.93 -25.23 -0.23
C SER A 296 12.46 -26.67 0.09
N PRO A 297 13.27 -27.70 -0.24
CA PRO A 297 12.98 -29.08 0.16
C PRO A 297 12.80 -29.26 1.67
N GLU A 298 13.54 -28.51 2.49
CA GLU A 298 13.44 -28.55 3.95
C GLU A 298 12.17 -27.88 4.45
N GLU A 299 11.80 -26.73 3.86
CA GLU A 299 10.59 -25.99 4.23
C GLU A 299 9.32 -26.77 3.88
N ILE A 300 9.25 -27.39 2.69
CA ILE A 300 8.06 -28.17 2.28
C ILE A 300 7.84 -29.37 3.20
N ASN A 301 8.90 -30.00 3.70
CA ASN A 301 8.79 -31.12 4.64
C ASN A 301 8.20 -30.68 5.99
N LYS A 302 8.54 -29.49 6.48
CA LYS A 302 8.02 -28.91 7.73
C LYS A 302 6.63 -28.28 7.59
N LEU A 303 6.18 -27.99 6.37
CA LEU A 303 4.90 -27.34 6.11
C LEU A 303 3.72 -28.21 6.59
N TYR A 304 2.79 -27.61 7.33
CA TYR A 304 1.51 -28.26 7.67
C TYR A 304 0.66 -28.50 6.42
N GLU A 305 -0.14 -29.56 6.41
CA GLU A 305 -1.06 -29.83 5.30
C GLU A 305 -2.19 -28.80 5.21
N ARG A 306 -2.52 -28.09 6.29
CA ARG A 306 -3.51 -27.02 6.25
C ARG A 306 -2.87 -25.75 5.69
N VAL A 307 -3.48 -25.15 4.67
CA VAL A 307 -3.05 -23.87 4.10
C VAL A 307 -3.15 -22.77 5.17
N GLN A 308 -2.05 -22.06 5.42
CA GLN A 308 -1.95 -20.98 6.39
C GLN A 308 -1.21 -19.80 5.79
N LYS A 309 -1.65 -18.55 6.01
CA LYS A 309 -0.97 -17.36 5.46
C LYS A 309 0.32 -16.98 6.21
N GLN A 310 1.14 -17.96 6.61
CA GLN A 310 2.44 -17.72 7.22
C GLN A 310 3.55 -17.84 6.18
N SER A 311 4.33 -16.78 6.03
CA SER A 311 5.55 -16.80 5.21
C SER A 311 6.62 -17.62 5.92
N ALA A 312 7.30 -18.48 5.16
CA ALA A 312 8.46 -19.18 5.69
C ALA A 312 9.62 -18.18 5.84
N TYR A 313 10.34 -18.25 6.95
CA TYR A 313 11.47 -17.37 7.21
C TYR A 313 12.77 -18.16 7.28
N ASP A 314 13.58 -18.03 6.22
CA ASP A 314 14.96 -18.47 6.18
C ASP A 314 15.72 -17.57 5.20
N LEU A 315 16.73 -16.87 5.69
CA LEU A 315 17.52 -15.93 4.91
C LEU A 315 18.41 -16.60 3.85
N THR A 316 18.63 -17.90 3.98
CA THR A 316 19.49 -18.72 3.11
C THR A 316 18.70 -19.61 2.16
N ALA A 317 17.39 -19.76 2.38
CA ALA A 317 16.55 -20.64 1.61
C ALA A 317 16.49 -20.25 0.12
N ARG A 318 16.82 -21.23 -0.72
CA ARG A 318 16.64 -21.18 -2.17
C ARG A 318 15.35 -21.91 -2.53
N ARG A 319 14.32 -21.13 -2.83
CA ARG A 319 12.97 -21.65 -3.00
C ARG A 319 12.71 -21.98 -4.47
N SER A 320 12.06 -23.11 -4.68
CA SER A 320 11.63 -23.58 -6.00
C SER A 320 10.11 -23.45 -6.11
N PHE A 321 9.60 -23.32 -7.33
CA PHE A 321 8.17 -23.24 -7.58
C PHE A 321 7.57 -24.65 -7.56
N ILE A 322 6.57 -24.85 -6.70
CA ILE A 322 5.93 -26.13 -6.43
C ILE A 322 4.44 -25.99 -6.72
N VAL A 323 3.86 -27.02 -7.35
CA VAL A 323 2.42 -27.11 -7.61
C VAL A 323 1.87 -28.38 -6.96
N SER A 324 0.69 -28.28 -6.37
CA SER A 324 -0.08 -29.43 -5.88
C SER A 324 -1.58 -29.21 -6.01
N SER A 325 -2.36 -30.25 -5.75
CA SER A 325 -3.80 -30.16 -5.53
C SER A 325 -4.11 -29.71 -4.09
N TYR A 326 -5.30 -29.13 -3.89
CA TYR A 326 -5.84 -28.89 -2.55
C TYR A 326 -7.32 -29.28 -2.47
N SER A 327 -7.80 -29.56 -1.26
CA SER A 327 -9.20 -29.91 -1.01
C SER A 327 -9.79 -29.07 0.14
N PRO A 328 -11.08 -28.69 0.06
CA PRO A 328 -11.74 -27.97 1.16
C PRO A 328 -11.98 -28.91 2.35
N ILE A 329 -11.92 -28.37 3.56
CA ILE A 329 -12.31 -29.12 4.78
C ILE A 329 -13.72 -28.75 5.25
N SER A 330 -14.39 -29.69 5.91
CA SER A 330 -15.80 -29.59 6.34
C SER A 330 -16.13 -28.38 7.21
N TYR A 331 -15.14 -27.80 7.88
CA TYR A 331 -15.27 -26.65 8.78
C TYR A 331 -14.59 -25.37 8.26
N GLY A 332 -14.18 -25.35 6.98
CA GLY A 332 -13.58 -24.18 6.32
C GLY A 332 -12.04 -24.20 6.28
N GLY A 333 -11.48 -23.72 5.16
CA GLY A 333 -10.06 -23.79 4.84
C GLY A 333 -9.72 -24.89 3.84
N PHE A 334 -8.43 -25.13 3.61
CA PHE A 334 -7.93 -26.03 2.57
C PHE A 334 -6.80 -26.94 3.09
N LEU A 335 -6.77 -28.18 2.62
CA LEU A 335 -5.66 -29.13 2.80
C LEU A 335 -4.89 -29.29 1.50
N ILE A 336 -3.57 -29.21 1.57
CA ILE A 336 -2.66 -29.46 0.44
C ILE A 336 -2.32 -30.95 0.37
N ASN A 337 -2.23 -31.48 -0.85
CA ASN A 337 -1.74 -32.85 -1.04
C ASN A 337 -0.20 -32.85 -1.19
N LYS A 338 0.53 -32.90 -0.07
CA LYS A 338 2.01 -32.84 -0.09
C LYS A 338 2.67 -33.97 -0.90
N LYS A 339 2.00 -35.13 -1.02
CA LYS A 339 2.52 -36.29 -1.75
C LYS A 339 2.45 -36.10 -3.27
N GLU A 340 1.50 -35.28 -3.74
CA GLU A 340 1.35 -34.91 -5.15
C GLU A 340 2.14 -33.66 -5.54
N SER A 341 2.81 -33.01 -4.57
CA SER A 341 3.60 -31.81 -4.82
C SER A 341 4.74 -32.09 -5.79
N ARG A 342 4.80 -31.30 -6.87
CA ARG A 342 5.86 -31.39 -7.88
C ARG A 342 6.57 -30.06 -8.00
N VAL A 343 7.90 -30.10 -7.99
CA VAL A 343 8.73 -28.96 -8.39
C VAL A 343 8.55 -28.75 -9.89
N GLN A 344 8.16 -27.55 -10.29
CA GLN A 344 7.92 -27.17 -11.67
C GLN A 344 9.00 -26.25 -12.22
N SER A 345 9.77 -25.58 -11.35
CA SER A 345 10.91 -24.76 -11.78
C SER A 345 12.07 -25.64 -12.23
N ASN A 346 12.37 -25.65 -13.54
CA ASN A 346 13.50 -26.37 -14.14
C ASN A 346 14.85 -25.73 -13.72
N GLY A 347 15.30 -25.98 -12.48
CA GLY A 347 16.57 -25.46 -11.96
C GLY A 347 16.57 -23.98 -11.58
N VAL A 348 15.44 -23.27 -11.72
CA VAL A 348 15.27 -21.90 -11.27
C VAL A 348 14.99 -21.87 -9.77
N PHE A 349 15.73 -21.05 -9.04
CA PHE A 349 15.55 -20.84 -7.60
C PHE A 349 15.48 -19.35 -7.26
N PHE A 350 14.79 -19.07 -6.17
CA PHE A 350 14.54 -17.72 -5.65
C PHE A 350 15.04 -17.63 -4.21
N LEU A 351 16.14 -16.90 -4.00
CA LEU A 351 16.70 -16.69 -2.66
C LEU A 351 15.74 -15.80 -1.84
N GLN A 352 15.33 -16.31 -0.69
CA GLN A 352 14.27 -15.70 0.13
C GLN A 352 13.00 -15.40 -0.69
N GLY A 353 12.74 -16.16 -1.76
CA GLY A 353 11.68 -15.85 -2.71
C GLY A 353 10.27 -15.92 -2.12
N GLY A 354 9.34 -15.18 -2.71
CA GLY A 354 7.91 -15.26 -2.43
C GLY A 354 7.10 -14.57 -3.52
N PHE A 355 5.81 -14.91 -3.60
CA PHE A 355 4.85 -14.24 -4.48
C PHE A 355 4.60 -12.82 -3.99
N LEU A 356 4.78 -11.85 -4.88
CA LEU A 356 4.50 -10.44 -4.59
C LEU A 356 3.01 -10.25 -4.34
N LEU A 357 2.67 -9.55 -3.26
CA LEU A 357 1.30 -9.27 -2.88
C LEU A 357 0.79 -7.99 -3.56
N ASP A 358 -0.48 -7.98 -3.96
CA ASP A 358 -1.21 -6.78 -4.32
C ASP A 358 -1.66 -6.07 -3.03
N LYS A 359 -1.29 -4.80 -2.85
CA LYS A 359 -1.66 -4.05 -1.63
C LYS A 359 -3.17 -3.91 -1.45
N SER A 360 -3.93 -3.87 -2.54
CA SER A 360 -5.39 -3.67 -2.50
C SER A 360 -6.14 -4.92 -2.05
N THR A 361 -5.56 -6.11 -2.28
CA THR A 361 -6.19 -7.39 -1.95
C THR A 361 -5.44 -8.18 -0.88
N ALA A 362 -4.19 -7.83 -0.58
CA ALA A 362 -3.24 -8.64 0.21
C ALA A 362 -3.13 -10.10 -0.26
N LEU A 363 -3.36 -10.34 -1.55
CA LEU A 363 -3.20 -11.64 -2.22
C LEU A 363 -2.09 -11.58 -3.27
N PRO A 364 -1.49 -12.71 -3.65
CA PRO A 364 -0.53 -12.80 -4.74
C PRO A 364 -1.04 -12.16 -6.04
N ILE A 365 -0.18 -11.38 -6.71
CA ILE A 365 -0.49 -10.81 -8.02
C ILE A 365 -0.50 -11.92 -9.07
N HIS A 366 -1.67 -12.14 -9.68
CA HIS A 366 -1.84 -13.01 -10.83
C HIS A 366 -1.81 -12.22 -12.12
N LEU A 367 -1.05 -12.73 -13.08
CA LEU A 367 -0.93 -12.14 -14.41
C LEU A 367 -1.67 -12.98 -15.44
N GLY A 368 -2.30 -12.32 -16.41
CA GLY A 368 -2.85 -12.95 -17.60
C GLY A 368 -1.81 -13.13 -18.71
N GLU A 369 -2.07 -14.09 -19.61
CA GLU A 369 -1.42 -14.30 -20.90
C GLU A 369 0.13 -14.10 -20.95
N PRO A 370 0.93 -15.16 -20.70
CA PRO A 370 0.55 -16.42 -20.09
C PRO A 370 0.17 -16.23 -18.61
N GLU A 371 -0.76 -17.07 -18.13
CA GLU A 371 -1.13 -17.14 -16.70
C GLU A 371 0.13 -17.32 -15.85
N GLY A 372 0.24 -16.55 -14.76
CA GLY A 372 1.46 -16.55 -13.97
C GLY A 372 1.41 -15.69 -12.72
N PHE A 373 2.57 -15.55 -12.08
CA PHE A 373 2.78 -14.86 -10.82
C PHE A 373 3.95 -13.90 -10.93
N LEU A 374 3.90 -12.84 -10.11
CA LEU A 374 5.08 -12.05 -9.79
C LEU A 374 5.79 -12.62 -8.57
N VAL A 375 7.11 -12.81 -8.69
CA VAL A 375 7.97 -13.32 -7.62
C VAL A 375 9.03 -12.29 -7.30
N VAL A 376 9.15 -11.93 -6.03
CA VAL A 376 10.24 -11.13 -5.50
C VAL A 376 11.23 -12.02 -4.77
N SER A 377 12.53 -11.75 -4.95
CA SER A 377 13.64 -12.49 -4.34
C SER A 377 14.80 -11.55 -4.05
N LYS A 378 15.76 -11.97 -3.22
CA LYS A 378 17.02 -11.24 -3.02
C LYS A 378 18.08 -11.80 -3.97
N GLU A 379 18.96 -10.94 -4.48
CA GLU A 379 20.11 -11.37 -5.30
C GLU A 379 21.13 -12.22 -4.51
N LYS A 380 21.43 -11.81 -3.27
CA LYS A 380 22.41 -12.43 -2.38
C LYS A 380 21.91 -12.42 -0.93
N ILE A 381 22.60 -13.16 -0.06
CA ILE A 381 22.26 -13.20 1.36
C ILE A 381 22.60 -11.85 2.00
N GLY A 382 21.70 -11.34 2.85
CA GLY A 382 21.89 -10.12 3.64
C GLY A 382 20.88 -9.03 3.33
N ASN A 383 20.71 -8.10 4.27
CA ASN A 383 19.73 -7.01 4.17
C ASN A 383 20.07 -6.00 3.05
N ASP A 384 21.37 -5.85 2.76
CA ASP A 384 21.88 -4.97 1.70
C ASP A 384 21.75 -5.56 0.29
N SER A 385 21.14 -6.73 0.14
CA SER A 385 20.91 -7.32 -1.17
C SER A 385 19.80 -6.60 -1.91
N GLU A 386 20.03 -6.38 -3.21
CA GLU A 386 19.01 -5.89 -4.13
C GLU A 386 17.86 -6.90 -4.26
N ILE A 387 16.68 -6.35 -4.50
CA ILE A 387 15.47 -7.09 -4.81
C ILE A 387 15.45 -7.38 -6.33
N ILE A 388 15.16 -8.63 -6.66
CA ILE A 388 14.93 -9.11 -8.01
C ILE A 388 13.44 -9.38 -8.15
N LEU A 389 12.86 -8.85 -9.23
CA LEU A 389 11.51 -9.17 -9.65
C LEU A 389 11.55 -10.14 -10.82
N SER A 390 10.76 -11.20 -10.76
CA SER A 390 10.63 -12.20 -11.82
C SER A 390 9.17 -12.43 -12.14
N ARG A 391 8.88 -12.70 -13.42
CA ARG A 391 7.59 -13.27 -13.84
C ARG A 391 7.74 -14.77 -14.03
N LEU A 392 6.93 -15.52 -13.31
CA LEU A 392 6.78 -16.96 -13.48
C LEU A 392 5.46 -17.26 -14.16
N SER A 393 5.45 -18.17 -15.13
CA SER A 393 4.20 -18.76 -15.62
C SER A 393 3.62 -19.76 -14.61
N ALA A 394 2.36 -20.14 -14.80
CA ALA A 394 1.68 -21.15 -13.99
C ALA A 394 2.30 -22.55 -14.09
N ASN A 395 3.16 -22.82 -15.09
CA ASN A 395 3.95 -24.04 -15.22
C ASN A 395 5.37 -23.92 -14.67
N GLY A 396 5.71 -22.82 -13.96
CA GLY A 396 7.01 -22.65 -13.31
C GLY A 396 8.15 -22.22 -14.22
N ARG A 397 7.87 -21.85 -15.47
CA ARG A 397 8.85 -21.26 -16.38
C ARG A 397 9.06 -19.78 -16.02
N GLU A 398 10.32 -19.36 -15.91
CA GLU A 398 10.65 -17.95 -15.77
C GLU A 398 10.54 -17.27 -17.14
N GLU A 399 9.61 -16.33 -17.27
CA GLU A 399 9.38 -15.58 -18.51
C GLU A 399 10.38 -14.43 -18.65
N TRP A 400 10.63 -13.72 -17.54
CA TRP A 400 11.65 -12.70 -17.44
C TRP A 400 12.07 -12.48 -15.98
N ARG A 401 13.25 -11.88 -15.81
CA ARG A 401 13.84 -11.50 -14.53
C ARG A 401 14.50 -10.14 -14.68
N THR A 402 14.26 -9.24 -13.74
CA THR A 402 14.84 -7.90 -13.72
C THR A 402 15.35 -7.55 -12.32
N LYS A 403 16.51 -6.91 -12.25
CA LYS A 403 17.04 -6.36 -10.99
C LYS A 403 16.42 -4.98 -10.78
N THR A 404 15.89 -4.71 -9.60
CA THR A 404 15.31 -3.39 -9.34
C THR A 404 16.35 -2.34 -8.95
N GLY A 405 17.58 -2.73 -8.62
CA GLY A 405 18.59 -1.81 -8.08
C GLY A 405 18.22 -1.23 -6.71
N LEU A 406 17.14 -1.72 -6.10
CA LEU A 406 16.64 -1.28 -4.81
C LEU A 406 16.84 -2.38 -3.77
N LYS A 407 17.34 -2.00 -2.60
CA LYS A 407 17.54 -2.93 -1.48
C LYS A 407 16.24 -3.22 -0.75
N GLU A 408 15.43 -2.19 -0.54
CA GLU A 408 14.09 -2.27 0.03
C GLU A 408 13.13 -1.50 -0.87
N TRP A 409 11.86 -1.91 -0.87
CA TRP A 409 10.79 -1.17 -1.51
C TRP A 409 10.06 -0.41 -0.43
N LEU A 410 9.81 0.88 -0.67
CA LEU A 410 9.03 1.70 0.24
C LEU A 410 7.54 1.63 -0.11
N ASP A 411 7.23 1.54 -1.40
CA ASP A 411 5.86 1.36 -1.88
C ASP A 411 5.81 0.68 -3.25
N TRP A 412 4.67 0.10 -3.62
CA TRP A 412 4.41 -0.37 -4.99
C TRP A 412 2.93 -0.29 -5.39
N ILE A 413 2.67 -0.19 -6.70
CA ILE A 413 1.31 -0.13 -7.27
C ILE A 413 1.25 -1.09 -8.46
N TYR A 414 0.25 -1.98 -8.45
CA TYR A 414 -0.06 -2.86 -9.57
C TYR A 414 -1.20 -2.26 -10.40
N THR A 415 -0.99 -2.08 -11.70
CA THR A 415 -1.98 -1.46 -12.61
C THR A 415 -2.64 -2.47 -13.57
N GLY A 416 -2.23 -3.74 -13.52
CA GLY A 416 -2.58 -4.78 -14.48
C GLY A 416 -1.49 -5.02 -15.53
N ASP A 417 -1.01 -3.96 -16.16
CA ASP A 417 0.01 -4.00 -17.23
C ASP A 417 1.41 -3.56 -16.77
N HIS A 418 1.49 -2.77 -15.70
CA HIS A 418 2.72 -2.30 -15.10
C HIS A 418 2.75 -2.60 -13.59
N LEU A 419 3.96 -2.71 -13.07
CA LEU A 419 4.26 -2.59 -11.65
C LEU A 419 5.10 -1.35 -11.44
N ILE A 420 4.65 -0.48 -10.54
CA ILE A 420 5.29 0.78 -10.22
C ILE A 420 5.87 0.63 -8.83
N VAL A 421 7.17 0.80 -8.68
CA VAL A 421 7.90 0.54 -7.44
C VAL A 421 8.61 1.81 -6.98
N PHE A 422 8.42 2.18 -5.72
CA PHE A 422 9.10 3.30 -5.09
C PHE A 422 10.14 2.79 -4.11
N GLY A 423 11.30 3.42 -4.10
CA GLY A 423 12.34 3.10 -3.14
C GLY A 423 13.42 4.17 -3.05
N ALA A 424 14.37 3.89 -2.16
CA ALA A 424 15.53 4.72 -1.94
C ALA A 424 16.82 3.96 -2.27
N ASP A 425 17.73 4.60 -3.02
CA ASP A 425 19.09 4.10 -3.26
C ASP A 425 20.17 4.93 -2.54
N LYS A 426 19.79 6.07 -1.95
CA LYS A 426 20.67 6.95 -1.18
C LYS A 426 20.54 6.72 0.32
N LYS A 427 21.70 6.54 0.97
CA LYS A 427 21.79 6.40 2.44
C LYS A 427 21.42 7.67 3.23
N GLU A 428 21.43 8.83 2.56
CA GLU A 428 21.23 10.14 3.20
C GLU A 428 19.74 10.52 3.34
N LEU A 429 18.84 9.81 2.65
CA LEU A 429 17.40 10.09 2.72
C LEU A 429 16.78 9.50 3.99
N SER A 430 15.71 10.13 4.46
CA SER A 430 14.88 9.58 5.52
C SER A 430 14.25 8.26 5.07
N GLY A 431 13.96 7.36 6.00
CA GLY A 431 13.50 5.99 5.68
C GLY A 431 12.12 5.88 5.02
N GLU A 432 11.39 7.00 4.88
CA GLU A 432 10.01 7.04 4.35
C GLU A 432 9.93 7.78 3.00
N GLU A 433 11.05 8.31 2.50
CA GLU A 433 11.11 9.13 1.30
C GLU A 433 11.71 8.33 0.13
N ALA A 434 11.02 8.32 -1.02
CA ALA A 434 11.49 7.62 -2.21
C ALA A 434 12.14 8.59 -3.22
N ASN A 435 13.41 8.40 -3.57
CA ASN A 435 14.03 9.16 -4.66
C ASN A 435 13.99 8.44 -6.01
N LYS A 436 13.57 7.18 -6.05
CA LYS A 436 13.41 6.41 -7.28
C LYS A 436 11.99 5.91 -7.43
N MET A 437 11.45 6.05 -8.63
CA MET A 437 10.23 5.37 -9.10
C MET A 437 10.58 4.52 -10.31
N LEU A 438 10.38 3.21 -10.21
CA LEU A 438 10.55 2.27 -11.30
C LEU A 438 9.20 1.92 -11.89
N ILE A 439 9.12 1.84 -13.20
CA ILE A 439 7.92 1.39 -13.93
C ILE A 439 8.32 0.18 -14.76
N ILE A 440 7.81 -0.97 -14.35
CA ILE A 440 8.16 -2.27 -14.91
C ILE A 440 6.98 -2.77 -15.73
N GLN A 441 7.16 -2.91 -17.04
CA GLN A 441 6.15 -3.47 -17.92
C GLN A 441 6.05 -4.98 -17.71
N LEU A 442 4.89 -5.48 -17.29
CA LEU A 442 4.74 -6.85 -16.81
C LEU A 442 4.79 -7.90 -17.92
N LYS A 443 4.58 -7.49 -19.17
CA LYS A 443 4.71 -8.36 -20.35
C LYS A 443 6.17 -8.71 -20.66
N THR A 444 7.07 -7.75 -20.54
CA THR A 444 8.44 -7.83 -21.05
C THR A 444 9.51 -7.81 -19.96
N GLY A 445 9.16 -7.32 -18.77
CA GLY A 445 10.13 -7.01 -17.70
C GLY A 445 10.95 -5.75 -17.97
N SER A 446 10.63 -4.98 -19.02
CA SER A 446 11.35 -3.73 -19.31
C SER A 446 11.06 -2.68 -18.25
N THR A 447 12.11 -2.01 -17.79
CA THR A 447 12.05 -1.07 -16.67
C THR A 447 12.40 0.34 -17.13
N ASN A 448 11.54 1.30 -16.79
CA ASN A 448 11.85 2.72 -16.82
C ASN A 448 12.10 3.21 -15.39
N ILE A 449 13.03 4.13 -15.21
CA ILE A 449 13.35 4.67 -13.89
C ILE A 449 13.15 6.17 -13.95
N TYR A 450 12.44 6.74 -12.98
CA TYR A 450 12.41 8.17 -12.74
C TYR A 450 13.16 8.44 -11.45
N ASP A 451 14.15 9.32 -11.52
CA ASP A 451 14.91 9.79 -10.38
C ASP A 451 14.42 11.16 -9.95
N PHE A 452 13.70 11.22 -8.83
CA PHE A 452 13.19 12.49 -8.29
C PHE A 452 14.34 13.44 -7.97
N PHE A 453 15.47 12.93 -7.47
CA PHE A 453 16.63 13.73 -7.07
C PHE A 453 17.22 14.51 -8.26
N THR A 454 17.42 13.84 -9.38
CA THR A 454 17.98 14.48 -10.59
C THR A 454 16.92 15.08 -11.51
N ASP A 455 15.64 14.78 -11.25
CA ASP A 455 14.49 15.17 -12.08
C ASP A 455 14.59 14.64 -13.51
N LYS A 456 15.11 13.42 -13.64
CA LYS A 456 15.44 12.78 -14.93
C LYS A 456 14.99 11.33 -14.96
N ARG A 457 14.83 10.85 -16.18
CA ARG A 457 14.65 9.44 -16.51
C ARG A 457 15.97 8.76 -16.82
#